data_AF-H6RWJ5-F1
#
_entry.id   AF-H6RWJ5-F1
#
_cell.length_a   1.000
_cell.length_b   1.000
_cell.length_c   1.000
_cell.angle_alpha   90.00
_cell.angle_beta   90.00
_cell.angle_gamma   90.00
#
_symmetry.space_group_name_H-M   'P 1'
#
loop_
_entity.id
_entity.type
_entity.pdbx_description
1 polymer ?
#
loop_
_entity_poly.entity_id
_entity_poly.type
_entity_poly.pdbx_seq_one_letter_code
_entity_poly.pdbx_strand_id
1 'polypeptide(L)'
;MSSDRPGGPADVVPGEPGEPDETSTAGAASGRVRRRPRTDDGKKGSLLRELPVLLLIAFVLALVVKTFFVQAFFIPSGSMEQTLHGCAGCTGDRVLVNKVPYWFGEPEPGDIVVFRGPDTWTPEISVDEPGNWFTGALLWLGRAIGVAPPREDDFVKRVIATEGQTVQCCDAEGRVTVDGEPLEEPYIFENDPIERRAFGPVTVPEGRLWVMGDHRSASADSRSHVGDEYAGTIGMDDVIGKAALIVWPIDRFGLLDSPDIQDPAAAAAVPGAPAGGGVSPVGAVAVLPYAVGLAGAVPVTAWRRRRRTRSTHLDR
;
A
#
# COMPACT_ATOMS: atom_id res chain seq x y z
N MET A 1 49.01 -60.22 59.00
CA MET A 1 47.56 -60.04 58.89
C MET A 1 47.16 -60.38 57.46
N SER A 2 46.43 -61.49 57.32
CA SER A 2 45.56 -62.03 56.25
C SER A 2 45.94 -61.85 54.77
N SER A 3 46.19 -62.85 53.89
CA SER A 3 45.47 -64.10 53.47
C SER A 3 44.10 -63.79 52.83
N ASP A 4 43.63 -64.28 51.67
CA ASP A 4 43.83 -65.41 50.73
C ASP A 4 43.37 -64.96 49.30
N ARG A 5 43.93 -65.34 48.14
CA ARG A 5 43.93 -66.60 47.34
C ARG A 5 42.60 -66.97 46.58
N PRO A 6 42.66 -67.73 45.44
CA PRO A 6 42.06 -67.37 44.14
C PRO A 6 41.23 -68.50 43.43
N GLY A 7 40.91 -68.32 42.13
CA GLY A 7 40.42 -69.36 41.18
C GLY A 7 38.89 -69.54 41.18
N GLY A 8 38.17 -69.87 40.11
CA GLY A 8 38.43 -70.51 38.81
C GLY A 8 37.09 -70.69 38.06
N PRO A 9 37.01 -71.44 36.93
CA PRO A 9 36.17 -71.08 35.77
C PRO A 9 35.07 -72.10 35.36
N ALA A 10 34.42 -71.76 34.24
CA ALA A 10 33.85 -72.62 33.17
C ALA A 10 32.50 -73.37 33.35
N ASP A 11 31.62 -73.11 32.36
CA ASP A 11 30.79 -74.00 31.53
C ASP A 11 30.19 -75.31 32.10
N VAL A 12 28.93 -75.57 31.75
CA VAL A 12 28.38 -76.79 31.06
C VAL A 12 26.86 -76.90 31.31
N VAL A 13 25.97 -76.64 30.34
CA VAL A 13 25.25 -77.52 29.35
C VAL A 13 24.17 -78.50 29.96
N PRO A 14 23.24 -79.13 29.19
CA PRO A 14 21.79 -78.89 29.22
C PRO A 14 20.94 -80.19 29.36
N GLY A 15 19.63 -80.14 29.02
CA GLY A 15 18.75 -81.30 28.76
C GLY A 15 17.65 -81.44 29.82
N GLU A 16 16.41 -81.79 29.55
CA GLU A 16 15.80 -82.56 28.46
C GLU A 16 14.26 -82.31 28.40
N PRO A 17 13.54 -82.84 27.39
CA PRO A 17 12.20 -82.44 26.97
C PRO A 17 11.06 -83.32 27.53
N GLY A 18 9.81 -82.86 27.38
CA GLY A 18 8.62 -83.65 27.68
C GLY A 18 7.31 -83.01 27.20
N GLU A 19 6.83 -83.46 26.04
CA GLU A 19 5.42 -83.46 25.59
C GLU A 19 4.53 -84.33 26.52
N PRO A 20 3.22 -84.51 26.26
CA PRO A 20 2.16 -83.57 25.89
C PRO A 20 0.95 -83.73 26.85
N ASP A 21 -0.08 -82.87 26.77
CA ASP A 21 -1.43 -83.37 27.05
C ASP A 21 -2.51 -82.61 26.28
N GLU A 22 -3.35 -83.39 25.61
CA GLU A 22 -4.52 -82.95 24.88
C GLU A 22 -5.67 -82.70 25.86
N THR A 23 -6.39 -81.59 25.74
CA THR A 23 -7.84 -81.67 25.89
C THR A 23 -8.57 -80.59 25.11
N SER A 24 -9.32 -81.09 24.14
CA SER A 24 -10.40 -80.47 23.38
C SER A 24 -11.34 -79.63 24.24
N THR A 25 -11.62 -78.39 23.81
CA THR A 25 -13.00 -77.94 23.68
C THR A 25 -13.11 -76.92 22.55
N ALA A 26 -13.90 -77.28 21.53
CA ALA A 26 -14.28 -76.42 20.43
C ALA A 26 -15.16 -75.25 20.91
N GLY A 27 -14.86 -74.04 20.40
CA GLY A 27 -15.65 -72.82 20.66
C GLY A 27 -15.44 -71.79 19.55
N ALA A 28 -16.27 -71.90 18.52
CA ALA A 28 -16.71 -70.92 17.53
C ALA A 28 -15.95 -69.59 17.36
N ALA A 29 -15.51 -69.41 16.10
CA ALA A 29 -15.21 -68.20 15.34
C ALA A 29 -15.72 -66.83 15.85
N SER A 30 -14.81 -65.83 15.85
CA SER A 30 -15.10 -64.49 15.31
C SER A 30 -13.83 -63.65 15.12
N GLY A 31 -13.62 -63.17 13.89
CA GLY A 31 -13.05 -61.84 13.64
C GLY A 31 -11.57 -61.59 13.93
N ARG A 32 -10.66 -62.23 13.19
CA ARG A 32 -9.26 -61.76 13.12
C ARG A 32 -9.20 -60.47 12.27
N VAL A 33 -9.44 -59.32 12.92
CA VAL A 33 -9.21 -57.99 12.32
C VAL A 33 -7.71 -57.87 12.05
N ARG A 34 -7.34 -58.10 10.79
CA ARG A 34 -5.99 -57.88 10.27
C ARG A 34 -5.75 -56.37 10.28
N ARG A 35 -5.17 -55.85 11.38
CA ARG A 35 -4.63 -54.49 11.43
C ARG A 35 -3.55 -54.39 10.36
N ARG A 36 -3.90 -53.83 9.19
CA ARG A 36 -2.90 -53.32 8.25
C ARG A 36 -2.14 -52.20 8.98
N PRO A 37 -0.79 -52.22 8.99
CA PRO A 37 -0.08 -51.00 9.34
C PRO A 37 -0.40 -50.01 8.22
N ARG A 38 -1.12 -48.93 8.56
CA ARG A 38 -1.08 -47.72 7.74
C ARG A 38 0.37 -47.25 7.86
N THR A 39 1.17 -47.48 6.81
CA THR A 39 2.38 -46.70 6.62
C THR A 39 1.90 -45.27 6.42
N ASP A 40 2.06 -44.46 7.47
CA ASP A 40 1.95 -43.03 7.34
C ASP A 40 3.24 -42.58 6.64
N ASP A 41 3.26 -42.77 5.33
CA ASP A 41 4.33 -42.31 4.47
C ASP A 41 4.23 -40.79 4.42
N GLY A 42 4.91 -40.16 5.38
CA GLY A 42 5.11 -38.73 5.47
C GLY A 42 5.72 -38.21 4.17
N LYS A 43 4.86 -37.74 3.26
CA LYS A 43 5.26 -37.00 2.07
C LYS A 43 5.77 -35.61 2.47
N LYS A 44 6.99 -35.57 3.02
CA LYS A 44 7.74 -34.33 3.29
C LYS A 44 8.25 -33.63 2.01
N GLY A 45 7.94 -34.16 0.82
CA GLY A 45 8.32 -33.58 -0.48
C GLY A 45 7.29 -32.63 -1.12
N SER A 46 6.08 -32.51 -0.56
CA SER A 46 5.04 -31.62 -1.13
C SER A 46 5.34 -30.14 -0.83
N LEU A 47 5.78 -29.84 0.39
CA LEU A 47 5.99 -28.46 0.84
C LEU A 47 7.09 -27.73 0.07
N LEU A 48 8.22 -28.39 -0.22
CA LEU A 48 9.31 -27.78 -1.00
C LEU A 48 8.97 -27.61 -2.49
N ARG A 49 7.96 -28.32 -2.99
CA ARG A 49 7.48 -28.20 -4.38
C ARG A 49 6.30 -27.24 -4.52
N GLU A 50 5.47 -27.14 -3.48
CA GLU A 50 4.36 -26.17 -3.38
C GLU A 50 4.86 -24.76 -3.05
N LEU A 51 5.94 -24.63 -2.26
CA LEU A 51 6.50 -23.33 -1.88
C LEU A 51 6.91 -22.46 -3.08
N PRO A 52 7.66 -22.95 -4.09
CA PRO A 52 7.98 -22.17 -5.27
C PRO A 52 6.76 -21.71 -6.06
N VAL A 53 5.72 -22.55 -6.15
CA VAL A 53 4.47 -22.22 -6.87
C VAL A 53 3.71 -21.12 -6.11
N LEU A 54 3.61 -21.23 -4.80
CA LEU A 54 2.98 -20.19 -3.97
C LEU A 54 3.77 -18.88 -4.01
N LEU A 55 5.10 -18.93 -3.96
CA LEU A 55 5.94 -17.75 -4.10
C LEU A 55 5.78 -17.10 -5.48
N LEU A 56 5.70 -17.90 -6.55
CA LEU A 56 5.45 -17.39 -7.89
C LEU A 56 4.08 -16.71 -7.99
N ILE A 57 3.03 -17.33 -7.45
CA ILE A 57 1.69 -16.75 -7.43
C ILE A 57 1.69 -15.44 -6.63
N ALA A 58 2.31 -15.42 -5.44
CA ALA A 58 2.43 -14.22 -4.62
C ALA A 58 3.22 -13.12 -5.33
N PHE A 59 4.29 -13.46 -6.03
CA PHE A 59 5.09 -12.53 -6.82
C PHE A 59 4.29 -11.96 -7.99
N VAL A 60 3.60 -12.80 -8.76
CA VAL A 60 2.74 -12.36 -9.87
C VAL A 60 1.60 -11.48 -9.37
N LEU A 61 0.95 -11.86 -8.27
CA LEU A 61 -0.09 -11.04 -7.65
C LEU A 61 0.46 -9.69 -7.19
N ALA A 62 1.64 -9.68 -6.55
CA ALA A 62 2.29 -8.45 -6.14
C ALA A 62 2.66 -7.56 -7.35
N LEU A 63 3.12 -8.15 -8.46
CA LEU A 63 3.36 -7.42 -9.70
C LEU A 63 2.06 -6.83 -10.25
N VAL A 64 0.98 -7.60 -10.33
CA VAL A 64 -0.33 -7.10 -10.79
C VAL A 64 -0.80 -5.96 -9.90
N VAL A 65 -0.77 -6.11 -8.57
CA VAL A 65 -1.18 -5.06 -7.64
C VAL A 65 -0.34 -3.78 -7.82
N LYS A 66 0.98 -3.91 -7.99
CA LYS A 66 1.88 -2.76 -8.13
C LYS A 66 1.81 -2.09 -9.51
N THR A 67 1.69 -2.89 -10.55
CA THR A 67 1.57 -2.39 -11.92
C THR A 67 0.27 -1.61 -12.05
N PHE A 68 -0.82 -2.14 -11.52
CA PHE A 68 -2.16 -1.66 -11.83
C PHE A 68 -2.78 -0.79 -10.72
N PHE A 69 -2.61 -1.09 -9.44
CA PHE A 69 -3.47 -0.50 -8.42
C PHE A 69 -2.77 0.54 -7.57
N VAL A 70 -1.67 0.15 -6.89
CA VAL A 70 -1.04 0.98 -5.87
C VAL A 70 0.48 0.85 -5.85
N GLN A 71 1.16 1.96 -5.59
CA GLN A 71 2.62 1.99 -5.45
C GLN A 71 3.02 2.91 -4.29
N ALA A 72 3.96 2.46 -3.47
CA ALA A 72 4.50 3.27 -2.38
C ALA A 72 5.71 4.08 -2.87
N PHE A 73 5.73 5.37 -2.57
CA PHE A 73 6.83 6.29 -2.88
C PHE A 73 7.37 6.93 -1.60
N PHE A 74 8.68 7.10 -1.52
CA PHE A 74 9.33 7.90 -0.49
C PHE A 74 9.51 9.32 -1.02
N ILE A 75 9.23 10.35 -0.21
CA ILE A 75 9.35 11.76 -0.60
C ILE A 75 10.64 12.34 0.00
N PRO A 76 11.68 12.60 -0.83
CA PRO A 76 12.97 13.10 -0.36
C PRO A 76 13.08 14.63 -0.36
N SER A 77 12.19 15.35 -1.05
CA SER A 77 12.27 16.81 -1.24
C SER A 77 11.13 17.57 -0.55
N GLY A 78 11.44 18.78 -0.08
CA GLY A 78 10.50 19.66 0.64
C GLY A 78 9.63 20.55 -0.28
N SER A 79 9.53 20.22 -1.57
CA SER A 79 8.82 21.05 -2.56
C SER A 79 7.29 21.03 -2.39
N MET A 80 6.79 20.06 -1.62
CA MET A 80 5.38 19.89 -1.27
C MET A 80 5.10 20.19 0.21
N GLU A 81 6.03 20.83 0.94
CA GLU A 81 5.82 21.22 2.33
C GLU A 81 4.65 22.23 2.45
N GLN A 82 3.77 22.18 3.45
CA GLN A 82 3.65 21.19 4.55
C GLN A 82 2.77 19.98 4.21
N THR A 83 2.23 19.90 3.00
CA THR A 83 1.38 18.80 2.55
C THR A 83 2.13 17.46 2.62
N LEU A 84 3.33 17.42 2.04
CA LEU A 84 4.25 16.28 2.12
C LEU A 84 5.61 16.74 2.64
N HIS A 85 6.05 16.10 3.71
CA HIS A 85 7.32 16.41 4.33
C HIS A 85 8.41 15.59 3.64
N GLY A 86 9.28 16.26 2.91
CA GLY A 86 10.48 15.66 2.37
C GLY A 86 11.73 16.34 2.89
N CYS A 87 12.75 15.53 3.11
CA CYS A 87 14.01 16.01 3.64
C CYS A 87 15.16 15.06 3.26
N ALA A 88 16.29 15.63 2.85
CA ALA A 88 17.46 14.86 2.47
C ALA A 88 18.08 14.16 3.70
N GLY A 89 18.10 12.82 3.69
CA GLY A 89 18.76 12.02 4.72
C GLY A 89 17.98 11.81 6.03
N CYS A 90 16.70 12.19 6.11
CA CYS A 90 15.84 11.91 7.26
C CYS A 90 14.60 11.07 6.91
N THR A 91 13.74 10.83 7.91
CA THR A 91 12.50 10.06 7.75
C THR A 91 11.42 10.97 7.16
N GLY A 92 11.50 11.23 5.86
CA GLY A 92 10.42 11.87 5.10
C GLY A 92 9.19 10.95 4.94
N ASP A 93 8.17 11.50 4.29
CA ASP A 93 6.91 10.79 4.07
C ASP A 93 7.06 9.61 3.13
N ARG A 94 6.23 8.60 3.38
CA ARG A 94 5.92 7.55 2.41
C ARG A 94 4.46 7.67 2.05
N VAL A 95 4.21 7.85 0.77
CA VAL A 95 2.87 8.01 0.21
C VAL A 95 2.47 6.78 -0.57
N LEU A 96 1.20 6.40 -0.46
CA LEU A 96 0.58 5.41 -1.33
C LEU A 96 -0.09 6.12 -2.50
N VAL A 97 0.39 5.82 -3.69
CA VAL A 97 -0.10 6.35 -4.96
C VAL A 97 -1.14 5.39 -5.52
N ASN A 98 -2.34 5.91 -5.77
CA ASN A 98 -3.47 5.21 -6.34
C ASN A 98 -3.57 5.48 -7.85
N LYS A 99 -3.61 4.42 -8.66
CA LYS A 99 -3.69 4.51 -10.12
C LYS A 99 -5.11 4.37 -10.66
N VAL A 100 -6.01 3.81 -9.85
CA VAL A 100 -7.39 3.48 -10.26
C VAL A 100 -8.20 4.69 -10.74
N PRO A 101 -8.11 5.89 -10.13
CA PRO A 101 -8.85 7.06 -10.60
C PRO A 101 -8.54 7.40 -12.06
N TYR A 102 -7.29 7.23 -12.48
CA TYR A 102 -6.82 7.59 -13.82
C TYR A 102 -6.97 6.49 -14.86
N TRP A 103 -7.66 5.40 -14.53
CA TRP A 103 -8.04 4.38 -15.52
C TRP A 103 -9.26 4.76 -16.33
N PHE A 104 -10.13 5.58 -15.73
CA PHE A 104 -11.43 5.95 -16.26
C PHE A 104 -11.67 7.46 -16.20
N GLY A 105 -10.70 8.22 -15.71
CA GLY A 105 -10.72 9.66 -15.58
C GLY A 105 -9.34 10.24 -15.82
N GLU A 106 -9.25 11.55 -15.79
CA GLU A 106 -8.03 12.31 -16.00
C GLU A 106 -7.63 12.99 -14.68
N PRO A 107 -6.36 13.38 -14.51
CA PRO A 107 -5.94 14.19 -13.37
C PRO A 107 -6.69 15.53 -13.35
N GLU A 108 -7.29 15.86 -12.21
CA GLU A 108 -8.09 17.07 -12.04
C GLU A 108 -7.31 18.16 -11.30
N PRO A 109 -7.63 19.46 -11.49
CA PRO A 109 -7.07 20.53 -10.67
C PRO A 109 -7.24 20.24 -9.17
N GLY A 110 -6.17 20.42 -8.40
CA GLY A 110 -6.12 20.08 -6.99
C GLY A 110 -5.54 18.69 -6.68
N ASP A 111 -5.45 17.79 -7.66
CA ASP A 111 -4.85 16.47 -7.45
C ASP A 111 -3.35 16.55 -7.16
N ILE A 112 -2.88 15.75 -6.20
CA ILE A 112 -1.44 15.54 -5.98
C ILE A 112 -1.03 14.32 -6.80
N VAL A 113 -0.17 14.54 -7.80
CA VAL A 113 0.26 13.51 -8.74
C VAL A 113 1.73 13.18 -8.55
N VAL A 114 2.03 11.88 -8.67
CA VAL A 114 3.40 11.41 -8.89
C VAL A 114 3.57 11.11 -10.36
N PHE A 115 4.61 11.63 -11.00
CA PHE A 115 4.83 11.52 -12.44
C PHE A 115 6.32 11.41 -12.77
N ARG A 116 6.63 10.93 -13.98
CA ARG A 116 7.98 11.01 -14.53
C ARG A 116 8.19 12.39 -15.14
N GLY A 117 9.20 13.12 -14.69
CA GLY A 117 9.53 14.43 -15.24
C GLY A 117 10.04 14.35 -16.68
N PRO A 118 9.75 15.36 -17.53
CA PRO A 118 10.40 15.50 -18.83
C PRO A 118 11.93 15.55 -18.70
N ASP A 119 12.64 15.19 -19.77
CA ASP A 119 14.10 15.26 -19.84
C ASP A 119 14.65 16.69 -19.72
N THR A 120 13.82 17.70 -19.96
CA THR A 120 14.12 19.12 -19.75
C THR A 120 14.12 19.54 -18.27
N TRP A 121 13.63 18.69 -17.37
CA TRP A 121 13.53 19.00 -15.94
C TRP A 121 14.78 18.55 -15.19
N THR A 122 15.27 19.40 -14.30
CA THR A 122 16.43 19.04 -13.47
C THR A 122 15.96 18.15 -12.32
N PRO A 123 16.58 16.99 -12.08
CA PRO A 123 16.27 16.16 -10.93
C PRO A 123 16.39 16.92 -9.60
N GLU A 124 15.41 16.73 -8.69
CA GLU A 124 15.46 17.32 -7.35
C GLU A 124 16.40 16.56 -6.39
N ILE A 125 16.77 15.32 -6.76
CA ILE A 125 17.63 14.44 -5.97
C ILE A 125 18.72 13.83 -6.84
N SER A 126 19.83 13.47 -6.20
CA SER A 126 20.85 12.60 -6.79
C SER A 126 20.85 11.27 -6.02
N VAL A 127 20.74 10.16 -6.75
CA VAL A 127 20.67 8.81 -6.22
C VAL A 127 21.80 7.99 -6.84
N ASP A 128 22.77 7.56 -6.04
CA ASP A 128 23.83 6.66 -6.52
C ASP A 128 23.24 5.30 -6.93
N GLU A 129 23.20 5.04 -8.23
CA GLU A 129 22.74 3.75 -8.74
C GLU A 129 23.83 2.67 -8.65
N PRO A 130 23.48 1.47 -8.12
CA PRO A 130 24.45 0.41 -7.93
C PRO A 130 24.93 -0.19 -9.25
N GLY A 131 26.26 -0.29 -9.42
CA GLY A 131 26.88 -0.95 -10.58
C GLY A 131 26.82 -2.49 -10.56
N ASN A 132 26.29 -3.13 -9.50
CA ASN A 132 26.18 -4.59 -9.40
C ASN A 132 24.72 -5.06 -9.31
N TRP A 133 24.45 -6.25 -9.87
CA TRP A 133 23.09 -6.77 -10.01
C TRP A 133 22.40 -7.09 -8.68
N PHE A 134 23.16 -7.50 -7.64
CA PHE A 134 22.60 -7.91 -6.36
C PHE A 134 22.07 -6.72 -5.57
N THR A 135 22.87 -5.65 -5.44
CA THR A 135 22.41 -4.42 -4.81
C THR A 135 21.37 -3.71 -5.66
N GLY A 136 21.42 -3.85 -6.99
CA GLY A 136 20.34 -3.41 -7.89
C GLY A 136 19.02 -4.11 -7.59
N ALA A 137 19.03 -5.43 -7.39
CA ALA A 137 17.84 -6.19 -7.00
C ALA A 137 17.30 -5.77 -5.61
N LEU A 138 18.19 -5.51 -4.66
CA LEU A 138 17.80 -5.03 -3.32
C LEU A 138 17.20 -3.62 -3.36
N LEU A 139 17.79 -2.71 -4.15
CA LEU A 139 17.26 -1.36 -4.37
C LEU A 139 15.90 -1.41 -5.07
N TRP A 140 15.75 -2.24 -6.11
CA TRP A 140 14.47 -2.46 -6.79
C TRP A 140 13.40 -2.93 -5.81
N LEU A 141 13.72 -3.90 -4.94
CA LEU A 141 12.79 -4.38 -3.92
C LEU A 141 12.44 -3.28 -2.93
N GLY A 142 13.45 -2.53 -2.47
CA GLY A 142 13.27 -1.39 -1.56
C GLY A 142 12.34 -0.33 -2.12
N ARG A 143 12.51 0.03 -3.40
CA ARG A 143 11.61 0.94 -4.13
C ARG A 143 10.21 0.37 -4.22
N ALA A 144 10.10 -0.91 -4.55
CA ALA A 144 8.81 -1.57 -4.68
C ALA A 144 8.01 -1.63 -3.35
N ILE A 145 8.67 -1.49 -2.19
CA ILE A 145 8.02 -1.44 -0.88
C ILE A 145 8.04 -0.03 -0.26
N GLY A 146 8.51 1.00 -1.00
CA GLY A 146 8.56 2.38 -0.53
C GLY A 146 9.58 2.67 0.58
N VAL A 147 10.60 1.82 0.76
CA VAL A 147 11.66 2.03 1.78
C VAL A 147 12.96 2.54 1.19
N ALA A 148 13.07 2.60 -0.14
CA ALA A 148 14.20 3.19 -0.83
C ALA A 148 13.77 4.49 -1.54
N PRO A 149 14.73 5.38 -1.85
CA PRO A 149 14.45 6.59 -2.62
C PRO A 149 13.79 6.28 -3.96
N PRO A 150 12.91 7.16 -4.45
CA PRO A 150 12.36 7.06 -5.80
C PRO A 150 13.48 7.21 -6.84
N ARG A 151 13.13 7.19 -8.12
CA ARG A 151 14.11 7.54 -9.14
C ARG A 151 14.34 9.04 -9.16
N GLU A 152 15.46 9.47 -9.74
CA GLU A 152 15.79 10.88 -9.92
C GLU A 152 14.78 11.61 -10.82
N ASP A 153 14.13 10.88 -11.73
CA ASP A 153 13.12 11.37 -12.66
C ASP A 153 11.68 11.29 -12.12
N ASP A 154 11.44 10.79 -10.91
CA ASP A 154 10.10 10.71 -10.32
C ASP A 154 9.83 11.96 -9.46
N PHE A 155 8.80 12.74 -9.81
CA PHE A 155 8.41 13.98 -9.11
C PHE A 155 7.03 13.84 -8.46
N VAL A 156 6.75 14.67 -7.44
CA VAL A 156 5.42 14.84 -6.85
C VAL A 156 5.04 16.31 -6.85
N LYS A 157 3.90 16.66 -7.44
CA LYS A 157 3.39 18.04 -7.53
C LYS A 157 1.86 18.05 -7.50
N ARG A 158 1.26 19.23 -7.32
CA ARG A 158 -0.18 19.44 -7.46
C ARG A 158 -0.53 19.87 -8.88
N VAL A 159 -1.59 19.29 -9.45
CA VAL A 159 -2.18 19.73 -10.71
C VAL A 159 -2.88 21.06 -10.49
N ILE A 160 -2.51 22.07 -11.27
CA ILE A 160 -3.03 23.42 -11.15
C ILE A 160 -3.95 23.76 -12.34
N ALA A 161 -3.58 23.33 -13.54
CA ALA A 161 -4.40 23.49 -14.73
C ALA A 161 -4.24 22.28 -15.67
N THR A 162 -5.33 21.95 -16.37
CA THR A 162 -5.41 20.86 -17.35
C THR A 162 -5.54 21.42 -18.76
N GLU A 163 -5.64 20.54 -19.75
CA GLU A 163 -5.69 20.92 -21.17
C GLU A 163 -6.69 22.03 -21.50
N GLY A 164 -6.28 22.93 -22.40
CA GLY A 164 -7.09 24.05 -22.86
C GLY A 164 -7.18 25.23 -21.89
N GLN A 165 -6.91 25.01 -20.60
CA GLN A 165 -6.90 26.09 -19.61
C GLN A 165 -5.67 27.00 -19.78
N THR A 166 -5.82 28.28 -19.44
CA THR A 166 -4.72 29.25 -19.44
C THR A 166 -4.35 29.66 -18.02
N VAL A 167 -3.13 29.34 -17.62
CA VAL A 167 -2.59 29.64 -16.29
C VAL A 167 -1.59 30.79 -16.37
N GLN A 168 -1.63 31.67 -15.37
CA GLN A 168 -0.68 32.76 -15.24
C GLN A 168 -0.50 33.16 -13.77
N CYS A 169 0.63 33.80 -13.48
CA CYS A 169 0.79 34.54 -12.23
C CYS A 169 1.28 35.96 -12.54
N CYS A 170 0.72 37.00 -11.93
CA CYS A 170 -0.30 36.96 -10.88
C CYS A 170 -1.35 38.06 -11.06
N ASP A 171 -2.52 37.91 -10.44
CA ASP A 171 -3.49 39.01 -10.31
C ASP A 171 -2.95 40.16 -9.43
N ALA A 172 -3.77 41.19 -9.21
CA ALA A 172 -3.37 42.38 -8.44
C ALA A 172 -3.05 42.06 -6.96
N GLU A 173 -3.59 40.96 -6.43
CA GLU A 173 -3.35 40.46 -5.07
C GLU A 173 -2.21 39.43 -5.02
N GLY A 174 -1.61 39.10 -6.17
CA GLY A 174 -0.57 38.11 -6.28
C GLY A 174 -1.11 36.68 -6.26
N ARG A 175 -2.33 36.38 -6.69
CA ARG A 175 -2.81 35.00 -6.82
C ARG A 175 -2.50 34.44 -8.20
N VAL A 176 -2.27 33.12 -8.25
CA VAL A 176 -2.26 32.40 -9.53
C VAL A 176 -3.69 32.40 -10.06
N THR A 177 -3.85 32.61 -11.36
CA THR A 177 -5.17 32.58 -12.01
C THR A 177 -5.20 31.51 -13.09
N VAL A 178 -6.33 30.85 -13.23
CA VAL A 178 -6.64 29.95 -14.34
C VAL A 178 -7.87 30.48 -15.07
N ASP A 179 -7.76 30.64 -16.38
CA ASP A 179 -8.80 31.24 -17.25
C ASP A 179 -9.30 32.62 -16.78
N GLY A 180 -8.40 33.37 -16.12
CA GLY A 180 -8.67 34.70 -15.57
C GLY A 180 -9.26 34.71 -14.16
N GLU A 181 -9.65 33.56 -13.62
CA GLU A 181 -10.19 33.44 -12.27
C GLU A 181 -9.07 33.07 -11.27
N PRO A 182 -9.02 33.71 -10.08
CA PRO A 182 -8.01 33.41 -9.07
C PRO A 182 -8.25 32.04 -8.42
N LEU A 183 -7.17 31.32 -8.14
CA LEU A 183 -7.21 30.02 -7.46
C LEU A 183 -7.40 30.17 -5.94
N GLU A 184 -8.06 29.18 -5.35
CA GLU A 184 -8.14 28.97 -3.91
C GLU A 184 -7.09 27.96 -3.45
N GLU A 185 -6.08 28.44 -2.72
CA GLU A 185 -4.88 27.65 -2.44
C GLU A 185 -4.60 27.56 -0.92
N PRO A 186 -5.46 26.90 -0.12
CA PRO A 186 -5.29 26.80 1.33
C PRO A 186 -4.08 25.95 1.76
N TYR A 187 -3.48 25.21 0.82
CA TYR A 187 -2.34 24.31 1.02
C TYR A 187 -0.98 24.99 0.88
N ILE A 188 -0.92 26.28 0.50
CA ILE A 188 0.36 26.97 0.29
C ILE A 188 1.08 27.17 1.62
N PHE A 189 2.33 26.72 1.68
CA PHE A 189 3.17 26.92 2.85
C PHE A 189 3.96 28.24 2.78
N GLU A 190 4.88 28.35 1.83
CA GLU A 190 5.67 29.56 1.59
C GLU A 190 5.60 29.94 0.12
N ASN A 191 5.60 31.25 -0.15
CA ASN A 191 5.50 31.80 -1.49
C ASN A 191 6.60 32.83 -1.75
N ASP A 192 6.96 32.96 -3.02
CA ASP A 192 7.92 33.96 -3.47
C ASP A 192 7.31 35.36 -3.47
N PRO A 193 8.14 36.41 -3.36
CA PRO A 193 7.71 37.78 -3.64
C PRO A 193 7.08 37.88 -5.03
N ILE A 194 6.02 38.70 -5.17
CA ILE A 194 5.26 38.85 -6.43
C ILE A 194 6.19 39.15 -7.61
N GLU A 195 7.25 39.95 -7.38
CA GLU A 195 8.21 40.36 -8.40
C GLU A 195 9.04 39.20 -8.98
N ARG A 196 9.11 38.06 -8.28
CA ARG A 196 9.95 36.92 -8.65
C ARG A 196 9.17 35.69 -9.10
N ARG A 197 7.84 35.70 -8.97
CA ARG A 197 6.98 34.56 -9.31
C ARG A 197 6.00 34.80 -10.45
N ALA A 198 6.13 35.94 -11.14
CA ALA A 198 5.35 36.19 -12.34
C ALA A 198 5.73 35.20 -13.44
N PHE A 199 4.73 34.62 -14.10
CA PHE A 199 4.91 33.72 -15.24
C PHE A 199 3.66 33.74 -16.12
N GLY A 200 3.83 33.26 -17.36
CA GLY A 200 2.74 33.15 -18.31
C GLY A 200 2.30 34.48 -18.92
N PRO A 201 1.13 34.50 -19.59
CA PRO A 201 0.17 33.39 -19.69
C PRO A 201 0.71 32.16 -20.43
N VAL A 202 0.32 30.98 -19.95
CA VAL A 202 0.60 29.68 -20.59
C VAL A 202 -0.73 28.97 -20.79
N THR A 203 -1.09 28.67 -22.04
CA THR A 203 -2.21 27.80 -22.38
C THR A 203 -1.71 26.36 -22.39
N VAL A 204 -2.31 25.50 -21.57
CA VAL A 204 -1.92 24.10 -21.42
C VAL A 204 -2.29 23.34 -22.70
N PRO A 205 -1.32 22.72 -23.41
CA PRO A 205 -1.61 21.94 -24.61
C PRO A 205 -2.50 20.71 -24.32
N GLU A 206 -3.14 20.19 -25.36
CA GLU A 206 -3.91 18.93 -25.28
C GLU A 206 -3.07 17.77 -24.71
N GLY A 207 -3.68 16.98 -23.84
CA GLY A 207 -3.02 15.83 -23.19
C GLY A 207 -1.88 16.21 -22.22
N ARG A 208 -1.81 17.46 -21.77
CA ARG A 208 -0.76 17.94 -20.85
C ARG A 208 -1.34 18.58 -19.59
N LEU A 209 -0.49 18.73 -18.58
CA LEU A 209 -0.83 19.28 -17.28
C LEU A 209 0.17 20.37 -16.90
N TRP A 210 -0.32 21.40 -16.23
CA TRP A 210 0.49 22.37 -15.51
C TRP A 210 0.49 22.04 -14.03
N VAL A 211 1.68 21.83 -13.45
CA VAL A 211 1.83 21.34 -12.08
C VAL A 211 2.74 22.24 -11.24
N MET A 212 2.40 22.43 -9.97
CA MET A 212 3.16 23.29 -9.06
C MET A 212 3.35 22.61 -7.71
N GLY A 213 4.48 22.91 -7.05
CA GLY A 213 4.69 22.52 -5.67
C GLY A 213 3.89 23.39 -4.69
N ASP A 214 3.49 22.81 -3.56
CA ASP A 214 2.81 23.55 -2.49
C ASP A 214 3.76 24.51 -1.75
N HIS A 215 5.06 24.17 -1.72
CA HIS A 215 6.13 25.06 -1.24
C HIS A 215 6.69 25.87 -2.42
N ARG A 216 5.99 26.96 -2.77
CA ARG A 216 6.20 27.71 -4.02
C ARG A 216 7.61 28.28 -4.17
N SER A 217 8.23 28.72 -3.08
CA SER A 217 9.59 29.28 -3.05
C SER A 217 10.71 28.24 -3.14
N ALA A 218 10.40 26.95 -2.95
CA ALA A 218 11.37 25.87 -2.91
C ALA A 218 11.01 24.71 -3.85
N SER A 219 10.34 25.01 -4.97
CA SER A 219 9.88 24.03 -5.94
C SER A 219 10.33 24.40 -7.35
N ALA A 220 11.15 23.53 -7.95
CA ALA A 220 11.43 23.54 -9.39
C ALA A 220 10.30 22.78 -10.10
N ASP A 221 9.24 23.50 -10.46
CA ASP A 221 8.03 22.96 -11.09
C ASP A 221 7.77 23.64 -12.45
N SER A 222 6.56 23.53 -12.99
CA SER A 222 6.23 24.06 -14.33
C SER A 222 6.67 25.51 -14.54
N ARG A 223 6.64 26.34 -13.49
CA ARG A 223 7.07 27.75 -13.53
C ARG A 223 8.53 27.91 -13.92
N SER A 224 9.40 27.02 -13.46
CA SER A 224 10.84 27.05 -13.74
C SER A 224 11.17 26.62 -15.16
N HIS A 225 10.20 26.00 -15.86
CA HIS A 225 10.40 25.33 -17.13
C HIS A 225 9.59 25.95 -18.28
N VAL A 226 8.96 27.12 -18.09
CA VAL A 226 8.17 27.81 -19.15
C VAL A 226 8.93 28.01 -20.46
N GLY A 227 10.26 28.19 -20.40
CA GLY A 227 11.09 28.41 -21.57
C GLY A 227 11.59 27.12 -22.25
N ASP A 228 11.22 25.94 -21.76
CA ASP A 228 11.62 24.67 -22.34
C ASP A 228 10.76 24.27 -23.56
N GLU A 229 11.09 23.12 -24.18
CA GLU A 229 10.38 22.59 -25.35
C GLU A 229 8.88 22.35 -25.09
N TYR A 230 8.50 22.15 -23.84
CA TYR A 230 7.17 21.75 -23.42
C TYR A 230 6.40 22.86 -22.71
N ALA A 231 6.91 24.10 -22.74
CA ALA A 231 6.37 25.25 -22.03
C ALA A 231 6.12 24.97 -20.54
N GLY A 232 6.98 24.15 -19.92
CA GLY A 232 6.88 23.77 -18.52
C GLY A 232 5.76 22.77 -18.19
N THR A 233 5.06 22.22 -19.19
CA THR A 233 3.97 21.25 -18.96
C THR A 233 4.46 19.80 -19.00
N ILE A 234 3.75 18.91 -18.31
CA ILE A 234 4.03 17.47 -18.31
C ILE A 234 2.97 16.72 -19.11
N GLY A 235 3.29 15.55 -19.67
CA GLY A 235 2.29 14.71 -20.34
C GLY A 235 1.37 14.02 -19.33
N MET A 236 0.08 13.88 -19.66
CA MET A 236 -0.84 13.07 -18.84
C MET A 236 -0.37 11.61 -18.75
N ASP A 237 0.23 11.08 -19.82
CA ASP A 237 0.77 9.71 -19.87
C ASP A 237 1.99 9.50 -18.97
N ASP A 238 2.66 10.58 -18.54
CA ASP A 238 3.78 10.51 -17.60
C ASP A 238 3.32 10.40 -16.15
N VAL A 239 2.03 10.59 -15.88
CA VAL A 239 1.44 10.48 -14.54
C VAL A 239 1.40 9.01 -14.11
N ILE A 240 2.11 8.70 -13.03
CA ILE A 240 2.14 7.38 -12.43
C ILE A 240 0.87 7.11 -11.62
N GLY A 241 0.33 8.13 -10.94
CA GLY A 241 -0.94 8.06 -10.22
C GLY A 241 -1.14 9.19 -9.20
N LYS A 242 -2.29 9.16 -8.51
CA LYS A 242 -2.69 10.13 -7.47
C LYS A 242 -2.11 9.75 -6.12
N ALA A 243 -1.33 10.62 -5.48
CA ALA A 243 -0.93 10.45 -4.09
C ALA A 243 -2.17 10.62 -3.19
N ALA A 244 -2.58 9.56 -2.50
CA ALA A 244 -3.87 9.54 -1.79
C ALA A 244 -3.74 9.39 -0.27
N LEU A 245 -2.63 8.82 0.23
CA LEU A 245 -2.47 8.45 1.63
C LEU A 245 -1.01 8.53 2.05
N ILE A 246 -0.73 9.20 3.16
CA ILE A 246 0.55 9.07 3.88
C ILE A 246 0.47 7.80 4.73
N VAL A 247 1.38 6.85 4.50
CA VAL A 247 1.44 5.57 5.22
C VAL A 247 2.55 5.54 6.27
N TRP A 248 3.51 6.46 6.21
CA TRP A 248 4.59 6.61 7.16
C TRP A 248 5.14 8.04 7.11
N PRO A 249 5.58 8.64 8.22
CA PRO A 249 5.62 8.09 9.57
C PRO A 249 4.23 7.90 10.20
N ILE A 250 4.10 7.02 11.20
CA ILE A 250 2.79 6.58 11.73
C ILE A 250 2.00 7.76 12.32
N ASP A 251 2.69 8.73 12.93
CA ASP A 251 2.11 9.95 13.49
C ASP A 251 1.52 10.90 12.43
N ARG A 252 1.94 10.74 11.16
CA ARG A 252 1.41 11.49 10.01
C ARG A 252 0.52 10.64 9.10
N PHE A 253 0.12 9.46 9.54
CA PHE A 253 -0.80 8.62 8.77
C PHE A 253 -2.11 9.38 8.52
N GLY A 254 -2.46 9.59 7.25
CA GLY A 254 -3.59 10.43 6.89
C GLY A 254 -3.85 10.45 5.39
N LEU A 255 -5.10 10.71 5.02
CA LEU A 255 -5.48 10.92 3.63
C LEU A 255 -4.93 12.27 3.16
N LEU A 256 -4.49 12.31 1.91
CA LEU A 256 -4.09 13.54 1.25
C LEU A 256 -5.32 14.19 0.61
N ASP A 257 -5.47 15.48 0.85
CA ASP A 257 -6.60 16.25 0.33
C ASP A 257 -6.38 16.64 -1.14
N SER A 258 -7.47 16.72 -1.88
CA SER A 258 -7.51 17.19 -3.27
C SER A 258 -8.71 18.13 -3.40
N PRO A 259 -8.60 19.34 -2.82
CA PRO A 259 -9.68 20.31 -2.86
C PRO A 259 -9.91 20.76 -4.30
N ASP A 260 -11.14 21.17 -4.61
CA ASP A 260 -11.40 21.91 -5.83
C ASP A 260 -10.82 23.32 -5.67
N ILE A 261 -9.70 23.56 -6.35
CA ILE A 261 -8.94 24.81 -6.27
C ILE A 261 -9.45 25.88 -7.26
N GLN A 262 -10.35 25.49 -8.16
CA GLN A 262 -10.89 26.33 -9.22
C GLN A 262 -12.39 26.65 -9.00
N ASP A 263 -13.07 26.04 -8.03
CA ASP A 263 -14.45 26.39 -7.65
C ASP A 263 -14.51 27.57 -6.67
N PRO A 264 -14.98 28.76 -7.10
CA PRO A 264 -15.12 29.92 -6.23
C PRO A 264 -16.16 29.75 -5.12
N ALA A 265 -17.06 28.75 -5.18
CA ALA A 265 -18.01 28.46 -4.11
C ALA A 265 -17.32 27.82 -2.88
N ALA A 266 -16.18 27.14 -3.06
CA ALA A 266 -15.37 26.60 -1.97
C ALA A 266 -14.72 27.71 -1.12
N ALA A 267 -14.42 28.88 -1.73
CA ALA A 267 -13.84 30.05 -1.06
C ALA A 267 -14.72 30.63 0.06
N ALA A 268 -16.05 30.50 -0.06
CA ALA A 268 -17.01 31.07 0.88
C ALA A 268 -17.25 30.19 2.13
N ALA A 269 -16.73 28.96 2.16
CA ALA A 269 -17.05 27.95 3.17
C ALA A 269 -16.06 27.88 4.35
N VAL A 270 -15.04 28.73 4.41
CA VAL A 270 -14.09 28.76 5.53
C VAL A 270 -14.72 29.49 6.74
N PRO A 271 -15.02 28.82 7.87
CA PRO A 271 -15.57 29.50 9.04
C PRO A 271 -14.42 30.11 9.84
N GLY A 272 -14.23 31.43 9.72
CA GLY A 272 -13.15 32.16 10.36
C GLY A 272 -13.47 33.61 10.69
N ALA A 273 -14.56 33.88 11.43
CA ALA A 273 -14.74 35.13 12.16
C ALA A 273 -15.70 34.94 13.36
N PRO A 274 -15.40 35.48 14.56
CA PRO A 274 -16.21 35.24 15.75
C PRO A 274 -17.39 36.22 15.79
N ALA A 275 -18.60 35.69 15.86
CA ALA A 275 -19.78 36.49 16.19
C ALA A 275 -20.65 35.76 17.21
N GLY A 276 -20.70 36.33 18.42
CA GLY A 276 -21.90 36.34 19.26
C GLY A 276 -22.21 35.05 20.04
N GLY A 277 -22.04 35.12 21.37
CA GLY A 277 -22.79 34.28 22.28
C GLY A 277 -24.30 34.49 22.08
N GLY A 278 -25.02 33.41 21.84
CA GLY A 278 -26.47 33.39 21.70
C GLY A 278 -26.98 31.96 21.84
N VAL A 279 -27.62 31.69 22.98
CA VAL A 279 -28.28 30.43 23.33
C VAL A 279 -29.47 30.16 22.38
N SER A 280 -29.51 28.94 21.80
CA SER A 280 -30.64 28.02 21.52
C SER A 280 -32.05 28.56 21.16
N PRO A 281 -32.88 27.85 20.33
CA PRO A 281 -33.14 26.42 20.52
C PRO A 281 -33.38 25.53 19.26
N VAL A 282 -33.01 24.26 19.45
CA VAL A 282 -33.74 23.03 19.11
C VAL A 282 -34.83 23.12 18.02
N GLY A 283 -34.55 22.51 16.87
CA GLY A 283 -35.52 22.11 15.85
C GLY A 283 -35.05 20.80 15.22
N ALA A 284 -35.86 19.75 15.36
CA ALA A 284 -35.49 18.35 15.15
C ALA A 284 -35.50 17.89 13.67
N VAL A 285 -35.04 16.63 13.49
CA VAL A 285 -35.33 15.68 12.39
C VAL A 285 -34.36 15.80 11.18
N ALA A 286 -33.63 14.77 10.69
CA ALA A 286 -33.70 13.32 10.85
C ALA A 286 -32.29 12.70 10.81
N VAL A 287 -32.03 11.79 11.75
CA VAL A 287 -30.94 10.81 11.68
C VAL A 287 -31.49 9.60 10.93
N LEU A 288 -30.96 9.29 9.73
CA LEU A 288 -31.18 8.00 9.07
C LEU A 288 -30.08 7.02 9.50
N PRO A 289 -30.44 5.82 10.01
CA PRO A 289 -29.47 4.86 10.52
C PRO A 289 -28.89 3.99 9.39
N TYR A 290 -27.62 4.19 9.05
CA TYR A 290 -26.81 3.15 8.41
C TYR A 290 -26.42 2.10 9.47
N ALA A 291 -27.39 1.26 9.82
CA ALA A 291 -27.21 0.06 10.63
C ALA A 291 -27.92 -1.13 9.98
N VAL A 292 -27.53 -1.45 8.75
CA VAL A 292 -27.83 -2.75 8.12
C VAL A 292 -26.51 -3.28 7.56
N GLY A 293 -25.74 -3.94 8.41
CA GLY A 293 -24.43 -4.46 8.02
C GLY A 293 -23.76 -5.43 8.99
N LEU A 294 -24.44 -5.87 10.07
CA LEU A 294 -23.88 -6.84 11.02
C LEU A 294 -24.95 -7.84 11.50
N ALA A 295 -25.52 -8.61 10.58
CA ALA A 295 -26.30 -9.81 10.89
C ALA A 295 -26.02 -10.95 9.90
N GLY A 296 -24.78 -11.03 9.41
CA GLY A 296 -24.37 -11.95 8.35
C GLY A 296 -23.04 -12.64 8.61
N ALA A 297 -22.67 -12.90 9.86
CA ALA A 297 -21.52 -13.75 10.17
C ALA A 297 -21.75 -14.43 11.52
N VAL A 298 -21.42 -15.72 11.59
CA VAL A 298 -21.49 -16.68 12.73
C VAL A 298 -22.77 -17.55 12.77
N PRO A 299 -22.67 -18.90 12.62
CA PRO A 299 -22.07 -19.62 11.49
C PRO A 299 -22.96 -20.79 10.99
N VAL A 300 -22.86 -21.09 9.70
CA VAL A 300 -23.41 -22.28 9.01
C VAL A 300 -22.98 -23.63 9.63
N THR A 301 -22.07 -23.63 10.61
CA THR A 301 -21.61 -24.82 11.34
C THR A 301 -22.59 -25.29 12.43
N ALA A 302 -23.46 -24.43 12.96
CA ALA A 302 -24.50 -24.83 13.92
C ALA A 302 -25.65 -25.61 13.26
N TRP A 303 -25.97 -25.28 12.00
CA TRP A 303 -27.03 -25.93 11.23
C TRP A 303 -26.64 -27.33 10.74
N ARG A 304 -25.35 -27.56 10.42
CA ARG A 304 -24.84 -28.91 10.06
C ARG A 304 -24.78 -29.87 11.24
N ARG A 305 -24.66 -29.40 12.49
CA ARG A 305 -24.60 -30.26 13.69
C ARG A 305 -25.99 -30.79 14.11
N ARG A 306 -27.08 -30.05 13.84
CA ARG A 306 -28.46 -30.49 14.12
C ARG A 306 -29.03 -31.50 13.14
N ARG A 307 -28.45 -31.66 11.94
CA ARG A 307 -28.91 -32.66 10.95
C ARG A 307 -28.26 -34.03 11.10
N ARG A 308 -27.17 -34.18 11.87
CA ARG A 308 -26.49 -35.48 12.09
C ARG A 308 -26.98 -36.24 13.33
N THR A 309 -27.72 -35.60 14.24
CA THR A 309 -28.30 -36.27 15.42
C THR A 309 -29.73 -36.77 15.23
N ARG A 310 -30.33 -36.55 14.05
CA ARG A 310 -31.68 -37.08 13.71
C ARG A 310 -31.67 -38.34 12.86
N SER A 311 -30.52 -38.80 12.38
CA SER A 311 -30.40 -40.02 11.57
C SER A 311 -29.97 -41.27 12.36
N THR A 312 -29.87 -41.20 13.69
CA THR A 312 -29.53 -42.34 14.56
C THR A 312 -30.69 -42.81 15.44
N HIS A 313 -31.93 -42.47 15.09
CA HIS A 313 -33.13 -42.84 15.87
C HIS A 313 -34.27 -43.41 15.02
N LEU A 314 -33.93 -44.05 13.89
CA LEU A 314 -34.91 -44.74 13.02
C LEU A 314 -34.48 -46.15 12.58
N ASP A 315 -33.45 -46.73 13.21
CA ASP A 315 -33.18 -48.17 13.16
C ASP A 315 -33.07 -48.71 14.59
N ARG A 316 -34.23 -48.97 15.20
CA ARG A 316 -34.39 -49.97 16.25
C ARG A 316 -35.84 -50.44 16.30
#